data_AF-A0A9D9YF51-F1
#
_entry.id   AF-A0A9D9YF51-F1
#
_cell.length_a   1.000
_cell.length_b   1.000
_cell.length_c   1.000
_cell.angle_alpha   90.00
_cell.angle_beta   90.00
_cell.angle_gamma   90.00
#
_symmetry.space_group_name_H-M   'P 1'
#
loop_
_entity.id
_entity.type
_entity.pdbx_description
1 polymer ?
#
loop_
_entity_poly.entity_id
_entity_poly.type
_entity_poly.pdbx_seq_one_letter_code
_entity_poly.pdbx_strand_id
1 'polypeptide(L)'
;MKKQSIFLLTILLGFVLISCEKDDNDTNISIFPFLKTGNTWTYKMTIDGKDAPSNVIYNIQSIDDDGYCVIKFTAGNNSHTDYRWYANSDFFADESGSETDYWFPLFYKNNTIGKKWSSPIEDEDLGTIKREIVSTTENISVPAGTFSNCIKIKETFTKDSKIINYYYVSSQAGIIKKESTGWADIDNNPRIYFPVIVELKSKNF
;
A
#
# COMPACT_ATOMS: atom_id res chain seq x y z
N MET A 1 -63.15 54.53 -3.94
CA MET A 1 -63.35 53.66 -2.76
C MET A 1 -62.57 52.36 -2.98
N LYS A 2 -61.68 52.01 -2.03
CA LYS A 2 -61.17 50.67 -1.64
C LYS A 2 -60.72 49.71 -2.76
N LYS A 3 -59.61 48.98 -2.70
CA LYS A 3 -58.52 48.77 -1.74
C LYS A 3 -57.44 48.00 -2.52
N GLN A 4 -56.21 48.11 -2.03
CA GLN A 4 -54.99 47.45 -2.48
C GLN A 4 -55.13 45.93 -2.63
N SER A 5 -54.36 45.35 -3.55
CA SER A 5 -53.47 44.22 -3.23
C SER A 5 -52.22 44.26 -4.09
N ILE A 6 -51.11 44.22 -3.38
CA ILE A 6 -49.70 44.17 -3.78
C ILE A 6 -49.38 42.78 -4.34
N PHE A 7 -48.57 42.70 -5.40
CA PHE A 7 -47.43 41.77 -5.41
C PHE A 7 -46.34 42.28 -6.38
N LEU A 8 -45.27 42.78 -5.78
CA LEU A 8 -43.97 43.02 -6.38
C LEU A 8 -43.21 41.69 -6.21
N LEU A 9 -42.64 41.09 -7.26
CA LEU A 9 -41.50 40.20 -7.06
C LEU A 9 -40.43 40.40 -8.12
N THR A 10 -39.30 40.75 -7.55
CA THR A 10 -38.01 41.18 -8.08
C THR A 10 -37.25 40.05 -8.76
N ILE A 11 -36.45 40.45 -9.74
CA ILE A 11 -35.32 39.76 -10.39
C ILE A 11 -34.50 38.90 -9.40
N LEU A 12 -34.17 37.66 -9.80
CA LEU A 12 -33.05 36.92 -9.21
C LEU A 12 -32.07 36.49 -10.31
N LEU A 13 -30.90 37.13 -10.31
CA LEU A 13 -29.69 36.69 -11.00
C LEU A 13 -29.28 35.31 -10.47
N GLY A 14 -29.22 34.31 -11.34
CA GLY A 14 -28.49 33.08 -11.08
C GLY A 14 -27.01 33.28 -11.39
N PHE A 15 -26.21 33.63 -10.39
CA PHE A 15 -24.77 33.42 -10.43
C PHE A 15 -24.52 31.91 -10.43
N VAL A 16 -24.06 31.38 -11.57
CA VAL A 16 -23.50 30.03 -11.63
C VAL A 16 -22.11 30.11 -11.00
N LEU A 17 -22.02 29.80 -9.71
CA LEU A 17 -20.75 29.50 -9.07
C LEU A 17 -20.30 28.13 -9.59
N ILE A 18 -19.34 28.16 -10.51
CA ILE A 18 -18.50 27.01 -10.84
C ILE A 18 -17.64 26.77 -9.60
N SER A 19 -18.12 25.92 -8.70
CA SER A 19 -17.30 25.33 -7.65
C SER A 19 -16.39 24.30 -8.32
N CYS A 20 -15.22 24.75 -8.78
CA CYS A 20 -14.09 23.83 -8.92
C CYS A 20 -13.65 23.49 -7.49
N GLU A 21 -14.17 22.39 -6.94
CA GLU A 21 -13.47 21.71 -5.86
C GLU A 21 -12.14 21.23 -6.46
N LYS A 22 -11.10 21.99 -6.17
CA LYS A 22 -9.74 21.50 -6.31
C LYS A 22 -9.59 20.52 -5.16
N ASP A 23 -9.57 19.23 -5.45
CA ASP A 23 -9.21 18.21 -4.46
C ASP A 23 -7.80 18.52 -3.99
N ASP A 24 -7.70 19.21 -2.84
CA ASP A 24 -6.47 19.41 -2.11
C ASP A 24 -6.07 18.04 -1.54
N ASN A 25 -5.44 17.20 -2.35
CA ASN A 25 -4.73 16.03 -1.85
C ASN A 25 -3.60 16.53 -0.94
N ASP A 26 -3.78 16.45 0.38
CA ASP A 26 -2.75 16.78 1.36
C ASP A 26 -1.62 15.73 1.27
N THR A 27 -0.53 16.08 0.59
CA THR A 27 0.63 15.22 0.35
C THR A 27 1.63 15.22 1.50
N ASN A 28 1.18 15.43 2.74
CA ASN A 28 2.04 15.39 3.91
C ASN A 28 2.53 13.96 4.24
N ILE A 29 3.52 13.49 3.49
CA ILE A 29 4.16 12.17 3.65
C ILE A 29 5.03 12.07 4.90
N SER A 30 5.34 13.18 5.57
CA SER A 30 6.24 13.20 6.74
C SER A 30 5.73 12.38 7.93
N ILE A 31 4.43 12.05 7.92
CA ILE A 31 3.78 11.14 8.86
C ILE A 31 4.32 9.70 8.76
N PHE A 32 4.95 9.35 7.65
CA PHE A 32 5.64 8.09 7.42
C PHE A 32 7.15 8.36 7.48
N PRO A 33 7.75 8.34 8.69
CA PRO A 33 9.14 8.77 8.90
C PRO A 33 10.18 7.95 8.14
N PHE A 34 9.78 6.78 7.64
CA PHE A 34 10.60 5.90 6.84
C PHE A 34 10.65 6.29 5.35
N LEU A 35 9.76 7.15 4.87
CA LEU A 35 9.77 7.68 3.50
C LEU A 35 10.69 8.89 3.39
N LYS A 36 11.99 8.63 3.17
CA LYS A 36 12.99 9.66 2.90
C LYS A 36 13.92 9.22 1.78
N THR A 37 14.28 10.15 0.91
CA THR A 37 15.30 9.93 -0.13
C THR A 37 16.59 9.39 0.50
N GLY A 38 17.13 8.33 -0.08
CA GLY A 38 18.32 7.62 0.39
C GLY A 38 18.02 6.46 1.34
N ASN A 39 16.85 6.41 1.97
CA ASN A 39 16.50 5.30 2.85
C ASN A 39 16.49 3.98 2.09
N THR A 40 17.01 2.94 2.76
CA THR A 40 17.18 1.61 2.17
C THR A 40 16.67 0.52 3.09
N TRP A 41 16.03 -0.48 2.51
CA TRP A 41 15.64 -1.73 3.16
C TRP A 41 16.30 -2.89 2.44
N THR A 42 16.94 -3.78 3.19
CA THR A 42 17.45 -5.05 2.68
C THR A 42 16.65 -6.18 3.34
N TYR A 43 16.05 -7.02 2.52
CA TYR A 43 15.24 -8.15 2.94
C TYR A 43 15.93 -9.47 2.61
N LYS A 44 15.83 -10.40 3.55
CA LYS A 44 16.09 -11.81 3.32
C LYS A 44 14.80 -12.47 2.86
N MET A 45 14.89 -13.36 1.87
CA MET A 45 13.76 -14.18 1.44
C MET A 45 14.06 -15.65 1.68
N THR A 46 13.04 -16.39 2.11
CA THR A 46 13.04 -17.84 2.27
C THR A 46 11.86 -18.41 1.49
N ILE A 47 12.11 -19.38 0.62
CA ILE A 47 11.11 -20.05 -0.21
C ILE A 47 11.14 -21.53 0.17
N ASP A 48 9.99 -22.07 0.57
CA ASP A 48 9.85 -23.47 0.99
C ASP A 48 10.91 -23.90 2.02
N GLY A 49 11.13 -23.04 3.02
CA GLY A 49 12.11 -23.25 4.09
C GLY A 49 13.58 -23.09 3.68
N LYS A 50 13.87 -22.73 2.43
CA LYS A 50 15.24 -22.53 1.93
C LYS A 50 15.51 -21.06 1.66
N ASP A 51 16.67 -20.59 2.07
CA ASP A 51 17.08 -19.22 1.81
C ASP A 51 17.26 -18.98 0.30
N ALA A 52 16.68 -17.89 -0.18
CA ALA A 52 16.91 -17.42 -1.54
C ALA A 52 18.39 -17.00 -1.69
N PRO A 53 18.99 -17.18 -2.87
CA PRO A 53 20.43 -16.95 -3.08
C PRO A 53 20.83 -15.47 -2.98
N SER A 54 19.87 -14.55 -3.00
CA SER A 54 20.13 -13.11 -2.96
C SER A 54 19.12 -12.38 -2.07
N ASN A 55 19.56 -11.26 -1.51
CA ASN A 55 18.67 -10.36 -0.79
C ASN A 55 17.87 -9.52 -1.79
N VAL A 56 16.70 -9.06 -1.34
CA VAL A 56 15.91 -8.04 -2.04
C VAL A 56 16.22 -6.69 -1.40
N ILE A 57 16.50 -5.67 -2.21
CA ILE A 57 16.85 -4.33 -1.74
C ILE A 57 15.91 -3.32 -2.37
N TYR A 58 15.31 -2.48 -1.54
CA TYR A 58 14.57 -1.29 -1.96
C TYR A 58 15.31 -0.05 -1.46
N ASN A 59 15.47 0.94 -2.33
CA ASN A 59 16.03 2.23 -1.98
C ASN A 59 15.18 3.35 -2.60
N ILE A 60 14.85 4.38 -1.80
CA ILE A 60 14.15 5.56 -2.31
C ILE A 60 15.17 6.48 -3.00
N GLN A 61 15.08 6.60 -4.31
CA GLN A 61 15.96 7.45 -5.12
C GLN A 61 15.53 8.92 -5.07
N SER A 62 14.21 9.15 -5.09
CA SER A 62 13.61 10.48 -5.01
C SER A 62 12.18 10.39 -4.51
N ILE A 63 11.66 11.50 -4.02
CA ILE A 63 10.24 11.67 -3.69
C ILE A 63 9.81 13.00 -4.32
N ASP A 64 8.68 13.01 -5.03
CA ASP A 64 8.11 14.24 -5.60
C ASP A 64 7.06 14.87 -4.68
N ASP A 65 6.62 16.07 -5.06
CA ASP A 65 5.67 16.89 -4.27
C ASP A 65 4.27 16.25 -4.20
N ASP A 66 3.96 15.33 -5.10
CA ASP A 66 2.71 14.58 -5.14
C ASP A 66 2.73 13.37 -4.18
N GLY A 67 3.89 13.00 -3.65
CA GLY A 67 4.07 11.90 -2.71
C GLY A 67 4.51 10.58 -3.35
N TYR A 68 4.86 10.57 -4.65
CA TYR A 68 5.42 9.39 -5.29
C TYR A 68 6.89 9.23 -4.96
N CYS A 69 7.25 8.03 -4.53
CA CYS A 69 8.62 7.62 -4.26
C CYS A 69 9.13 6.80 -5.45
N VAL A 70 10.22 7.23 -6.09
CA VAL A 70 10.92 6.42 -7.10
C VAL A 70 11.79 5.40 -6.37
N ILE A 71 11.52 4.12 -6.60
CA ILE A 71 12.17 3.03 -5.88
C ILE A 71 13.16 2.32 -6.79
N LYS A 72 14.43 2.30 -6.39
CA LYS A 72 15.40 1.36 -6.93
C LYS A 72 15.21 0.02 -6.25
N PHE A 73 14.74 -0.96 -7.01
CA PHE A 73 14.65 -2.35 -6.62
C PHE A 73 15.88 -3.12 -7.10
N THR A 74 16.40 -4.02 -6.27
CA THR A 74 17.48 -4.95 -6.64
C THR A 74 17.20 -6.33 -6.07
N ALA A 75 17.28 -7.36 -6.91
CA ALA A 75 17.20 -8.76 -6.49
C ALA A 75 18.21 -9.58 -7.30
N GLY A 76 19.23 -10.12 -6.60
CA GLY A 76 20.36 -10.77 -7.26
C GLY A 76 21.10 -9.81 -8.19
N ASN A 77 21.24 -10.19 -9.46
CA ASN A 77 21.89 -9.36 -10.48
C ASN A 77 20.90 -8.43 -11.22
N ASN A 78 19.61 -8.49 -10.89
CA ASN A 78 18.58 -7.67 -11.53
C ASN A 78 18.37 -6.38 -10.73
N SER A 79 18.34 -5.24 -11.42
CA SER A 79 18.03 -3.94 -10.82
C SER A 79 17.05 -3.17 -11.70
N HIS A 80 16.06 -2.57 -11.06
CA HIS A 80 14.90 -1.92 -11.66
C HIS A 80 14.65 -0.57 -10.97
N THR A 81 14.13 0.41 -11.71
CA THR A 81 13.85 1.78 -11.20
C THR A 81 12.46 2.31 -11.59
N ASP A 82 11.68 1.45 -12.21
CA ASP A 82 10.29 1.64 -12.63
C ASP A 82 9.28 1.37 -11.51
N TYR A 83 9.74 0.86 -10.36
CA TYR A 83 8.91 0.69 -9.17
C TYR A 83 8.61 2.05 -8.54
N ARG A 84 7.32 2.28 -8.26
CA ARG A 84 6.85 3.44 -7.50
C ARG A 84 6.09 2.99 -6.27
N TRP A 85 6.34 3.70 -5.17
CA TRP A 85 5.45 3.72 -4.02
C TRP A 85 4.75 5.07 -3.96
N TYR A 86 3.64 5.12 -3.24
CA TYR A 86 2.89 6.35 -3.03
C TYR A 86 2.54 6.52 -1.55
N ALA A 87 2.54 7.76 -1.08
CA ALA A 87 1.96 8.11 0.20
C ALA A 87 1.35 9.51 0.18
N ASN A 88 0.41 9.75 1.09
CA ASN A 88 -0.14 11.06 1.39
C ASN A 88 -0.38 11.21 2.90
N SER A 89 -1.20 12.15 3.34
CA SER A 89 -1.56 12.34 4.76
C SER A 89 -2.30 11.16 5.41
N ASP A 90 -2.79 10.21 4.61
CA ASP A 90 -3.78 9.23 5.03
C ASP A 90 -3.30 7.79 4.91
N PHE A 91 -2.51 7.45 3.90
CA PHE A 91 -2.08 6.08 3.66
C PHE A 91 -0.72 5.98 2.94
N PHE A 92 -0.17 4.77 2.99
CA PHE A 92 0.98 4.34 2.21
C PHE A 92 0.58 3.15 1.33
N ALA A 93 0.99 3.18 0.06
CA ALA A 93 0.83 2.10 -0.91
C ALA A 93 2.21 1.63 -1.40
N ASP A 94 2.48 0.33 -1.24
CA ASP A 94 3.69 -0.36 -1.74
C ASP A 94 3.54 -0.84 -3.19
N GLU A 95 2.33 -0.72 -3.73
CA GLU A 95 1.96 -0.97 -5.12
C GLU A 95 1.18 0.25 -5.62
N SER A 96 1.88 1.14 -6.34
CA SER A 96 1.24 2.29 -7.00
C SER A 96 1.58 2.25 -8.49
N GLY A 97 0.56 2.11 -9.34
CA GLY A 97 0.68 2.42 -10.76
C GLY A 97 0.96 3.93 -10.98
N SER A 98 1.19 4.31 -12.23
CA SER A 98 1.33 5.73 -12.61
C SER A 98 0.03 6.53 -12.51
N GLU A 99 -1.11 5.86 -12.35
CA GLU A 99 -2.44 6.47 -12.25
C GLU A 99 -3.03 6.20 -10.87
N THR A 100 -3.75 7.18 -10.34
CA THR A 100 -4.36 7.19 -9.00
C THR A 100 -5.35 6.05 -8.80
N ASP A 101 -6.04 5.66 -9.88
CA ASP A 101 -7.07 4.61 -9.89
C ASP A 101 -6.47 3.20 -9.69
N TYR A 102 -5.15 3.09 -9.71
CA TYR A 102 -4.41 1.84 -9.51
C TYR A 102 -3.73 1.76 -8.15
N TRP A 103 -3.96 2.74 -7.27
CA TRP A 103 -3.37 2.71 -5.94
C TRP A 103 -4.08 1.68 -5.07
N PHE A 104 -3.31 0.75 -4.53
CA PHE A 104 -3.80 -0.19 -3.54
C PHE A 104 -3.08 0.02 -2.21
N PRO A 105 -3.69 0.78 -1.27
CA PRO A 105 -3.07 1.08 0.01
C PRO A 105 -2.65 -0.18 0.75
N LEU A 106 -1.43 -0.19 1.27
CA LEU A 106 -0.95 -1.25 2.16
C LEU A 106 -1.48 -1.04 3.57
N PHE A 107 -1.40 0.18 4.07
CA PHE A 107 -1.95 0.55 5.36
C PHE A 107 -2.30 2.03 5.43
N TYR A 108 -3.23 2.35 6.32
CA TYR A 108 -3.67 3.72 6.58
C TYR A 108 -2.98 4.26 7.84
N LYS A 109 -2.92 5.57 8.03
CA LYS A 109 -2.50 6.17 9.30
C LYS A 109 -3.47 5.80 10.42
N ASN A 110 -4.77 5.92 10.14
CA ASN A 110 -5.86 5.60 11.07
C ASN A 110 -6.28 4.14 10.89
N ASN A 111 -5.49 3.24 11.47
CA ASN A 111 -5.74 1.80 11.43
C ASN A 111 -6.65 1.35 12.57
N THR A 112 -7.72 0.67 12.21
CA THR A 112 -8.59 -0.02 13.15
C THR A 112 -8.64 -1.50 12.78
N ILE A 113 -8.62 -2.36 13.80
CA ILE A 113 -8.79 -3.80 13.61
C ILE A 113 -10.14 -4.05 12.91
N GLY A 114 -10.15 -4.91 11.91
CA GLY A 114 -11.32 -5.23 11.09
C GLY A 114 -11.56 -4.28 9.92
N LYS A 115 -10.78 -3.19 9.77
CA LYS A 115 -10.84 -2.36 8.56
C LYS A 115 -10.50 -3.20 7.33
N LYS A 116 -11.36 -3.12 6.31
CA LYS A 116 -11.27 -3.88 5.05
C LYS A 116 -11.30 -2.95 3.86
N TRP A 117 -10.55 -3.29 2.83
CA TRP A 117 -10.60 -2.64 1.52
C TRP A 117 -10.20 -3.63 0.43
N SER A 118 -10.50 -3.28 -0.81
CA SER A 118 -10.21 -4.11 -1.98
C SER A 118 -9.35 -3.34 -2.96
N SER A 119 -8.55 -4.06 -3.74
CA SER A 119 -7.86 -3.48 -4.89
C SER A 119 -8.89 -2.89 -5.85
N PRO A 120 -8.63 -1.69 -6.41
CA PRO A 120 -9.50 -1.10 -7.43
C PRO A 120 -9.46 -1.88 -8.75
N ILE A 121 -8.39 -2.64 -8.99
CA ILE A 121 -8.22 -3.50 -10.17
C ILE A 121 -8.35 -4.97 -9.76
N GLU A 122 -9.04 -5.73 -10.59
CA GLU A 122 -9.08 -7.19 -10.48
C GLU A 122 -7.83 -7.80 -11.14
N ASP A 123 -7.19 -8.75 -10.45
CA ASP A 123 -6.17 -9.59 -11.05
C ASP A 123 -6.86 -10.63 -11.97
N GLU A 124 -6.36 -10.78 -13.20
CA GLU A 124 -6.98 -11.67 -14.20
C GLU A 124 -7.07 -13.11 -13.69
N ASP A 125 -6.03 -13.59 -13.00
CA ASP A 125 -5.89 -14.97 -12.54
C ASP A 125 -6.43 -15.17 -11.13
N LEU A 126 -6.20 -14.20 -10.24
CA LEU A 126 -6.45 -14.33 -8.80
C LEU A 126 -7.73 -13.59 -8.35
N GLY A 127 -8.29 -12.73 -9.19
CA GLY A 127 -9.50 -11.98 -8.92
C GLY A 127 -9.26 -10.75 -8.05
N THR A 128 -10.28 -10.32 -7.32
CA THR A 128 -10.19 -9.14 -6.47
C THR A 128 -9.27 -9.42 -5.28
N ILE A 129 -8.24 -8.60 -5.14
CA ILE A 129 -7.36 -8.62 -3.96
C ILE A 129 -8.06 -7.88 -2.83
N LYS A 130 -8.12 -8.48 -1.64
CA LYS A 130 -8.75 -7.90 -0.44
C LYS A 130 -7.76 -7.83 0.70
N ARG A 131 -7.71 -6.71 1.40
CA ARG A 131 -6.89 -6.50 2.60
C ARG A 131 -7.76 -6.27 3.84
N GLU A 132 -7.31 -6.80 4.97
CA GLU A 132 -7.93 -6.63 6.29
C GLU A 132 -6.86 -6.39 7.36
N ILE A 133 -7.06 -5.39 8.22
CA ILE A 133 -6.23 -5.22 9.42
C ILE A 133 -6.68 -6.23 10.47
N VAL A 134 -5.82 -7.17 10.82
CA VAL A 134 -6.14 -8.24 11.78
C VAL A 134 -5.52 -8.01 13.16
N SER A 135 -4.48 -7.17 13.26
CA SER A 135 -3.84 -6.80 14.53
C SER A 135 -3.09 -5.47 14.39
N THR A 136 -2.92 -4.76 15.49
CA THR A 136 -2.11 -3.53 15.58
C THR A 136 -1.05 -3.59 16.69
N THR A 137 -0.84 -4.77 17.27
CA THR A 137 -0.02 -4.97 18.48
C THR A 137 1.00 -6.10 18.33
N GLU A 138 1.32 -6.50 17.10
CA GLU A 138 2.27 -7.60 16.89
C GLU A 138 3.69 -7.18 17.31
N ASN A 139 4.39 -8.09 17.97
CA ASN A 139 5.83 -7.96 18.23
C ASN A 139 6.58 -8.89 17.27
N ILE A 140 7.34 -8.30 16.35
CA ILE A 140 7.99 -9.03 15.26
C ILE A 140 9.50 -8.96 15.42
N SER A 141 10.13 -10.13 15.55
CA SER A 141 11.59 -10.27 15.58
C SER A 141 12.08 -10.79 14.24
N VAL A 142 13.01 -10.04 13.64
CA VAL A 142 13.67 -10.34 12.36
C VAL A 142 15.18 -10.05 12.50
N PRO A 143 16.04 -10.36 11.52
CA PRO A 143 17.47 -10.10 11.68
C PRO A 143 17.83 -8.62 11.91
N ALA A 144 17.00 -7.68 11.44
CA ALA A 144 17.17 -6.24 11.71
C ALA A 144 16.82 -5.80 13.14
N GLY A 145 16.31 -6.72 13.99
CA GLY A 145 15.91 -6.46 15.37
C GLY A 145 14.44 -6.80 15.65
N THR A 146 13.96 -6.36 16.81
CA THR A 146 12.57 -6.53 17.24
C THR A 146 11.79 -5.22 17.08
N PHE A 147 10.60 -5.32 16.49
CA PHE A 147 9.70 -4.21 16.23
C PHE A 147 8.38 -4.45 16.95
N SER A 148 8.01 -3.54 17.84
CA SER A 148 6.76 -3.59 18.59
C SER A 148 5.64 -2.81 17.92
N ASN A 149 4.40 -3.16 18.26
CA ASN A 149 3.18 -2.52 17.73
C ASN A 149 3.13 -2.55 16.20
N CYS A 150 3.59 -3.64 15.59
CA CYS A 150 3.43 -3.84 14.16
C CYS A 150 1.96 -4.10 13.83
N ILE A 151 1.51 -3.51 12.74
CA ILE A 151 0.20 -3.76 12.15
C ILE A 151 0.30 -5.02 11.31
N LYS A 152 -0.59 -5.98 11.55
CA LYS A 152 -0.75 -7.18 10.73
C LYS A 152 -1.90 -6.97 9.75
N ILE A 153 -1.60 -7.02 8.46
CA ILE A 153 -2.59 -6.95 7.38
C ILE A 153 -2.66 -8.32 6.72
N LYS A 154 -3.86 -8.89 6.62
CA LYS A 154 -4.14 -10.09 5.84
C LYS A 154 -4.57 -9.69 4.44
N GLU A 155 -4.03 -10.34 3.43
CA GLU A 155 -4.40 -10.18 2.03
C GLU A 155 -4.87 -11.53 1.48
N THR A 156 -5.96 -11.49 0.70
CA THR A 156 -6.63 -12.67 0.12
C THR A 156 -7.11 -12.37 -1.28
N PHE A 157 -7.33 -13.43 -2.07
CA PHE A 157 -7.73 -13.34 -3.47
C PHE A 157 -9.07 -14.07 -3.67
N THR A 158 -9.98 -13.51 -4.48
CA THR A 158 -11.34 -14.07 -4.60
C THR A 158 -11.42 -15.33 -5.45
N LYS A 159 -10.51 -15.53 -6.42
CA LYS A 159 -10.51 -16.73 -7.28
C LYS A 159 -9.68 -17.87 -6.71
N ASP A 160 -8.77 -17.59 -5.78
CA ASP A 160 -7.93 -18.61 -5.13
C ASP A 160 -7.77 -18.34 -3.63
N SER A 161 -8.63 -18.99 -2.83
CA SER A 161 -8.65 -18.82 -1.38
C SER A 161 -7.46 -19.46 -0.66
N LYS A 162 -6.64 -20.25 -1.36
CA LYS A 162 -5.44 -20.87 -0.79
C LYS A 162 -4.27 -19.88 -0.74
N ILE A 163 -4.30 -18.84 -1.57
CA ILE A 163 -3.28 -17.80 -1.58
C ILE A 163 -3.60 -16.77 -0.49
N ILE A 164 -2.75 -16.71 0.52
CA ILE A 164 -2.91 -15.77 1.64
C ILE A 164 -1.56 -15.10 1.90
N ASN A 165 -1.57 -13.77 1.98
CA ASN A 165 -0.40 -13.00 2.39
C ASN A 165 -0.68 -12.30 3.72
N TYR A 166 0.34 -12.19 4.57
CA TYR A 166 0.34 -11.39 5.77
C TYR A 166 1.49 -10.40 5.71
N TYR A 167 1.17 -9.13 5.85
CA TYR A 167 2.16 -8.06 5.98
C TYR A 167 2.24 -7.64 7.44
N TYR A 168 3.45 -7.43 7.93
CA TYR A 168 3.72 -6.92 9.26
C TYR A 168 4.44 -5.58 9.10
N VAL A 169 3.76 -4.49 9.44
CA VAL A 169 4.19 -3.13 9.11
C VAL A 169 4.40 -2.31 10.38
N SER A 170 5.55 -1.65 10.49
CA SER A 170 5.83 -0.66 11.52
C SER A 170 5.58 0.74 10.96
N SER A 171 4.86 1.58 11.70
CA SER A 171 4.70 3.00 11.34
C SER A 171 6.04 3.75 11.27
N GLN A 172 7.08 3.25 11.95
CA GLN A 172 8.39 3.88 12.01
C GLN A 172 9.37 3.38 10.94
N ALA A 173 9.14 2.20 10.38
CA ALA A 173 10.13 1.51 9.55
C ALA A 173 9.55 0.85 8.29
N GLY A 174 8.25 0.97 8.03
CA GLY A 174 7.59 0.33 6.89
C GLY A 174 7.44 -1.18 7.10
N ILE A 175 7.53 -1.95 6.01
CA ILE A 175 7.33 -3.41 6.02
C ILE A 175 8.48 -4.09 6.78
N ILE A 176 8.17 -4.80 7.85
CA ILE A 176 9.13 -5.55 8.67
C ILE A 176 9.23 -7.00 8.21
N LYS A 177 8.08 -7.61 7.88
CA LYS A 177 7.98 -9.00 7.47
C LYS A 177 6.79 -9.18 6.52
N LYS A 178 6.91 -10.10 5.57
CA LYS A 178 5.82 -10.64 4.76
C LYS A 178 5.85 -12.16 4.83
N GLU A 179 4.70 -12.76 5.13
CA GLU A 179 4.47 -14.21 5.02
C GLU A 179 3.48 -14.41 3.88
N SER A 180 3.75 -15.30 2.95
CA SER A 180 2.98 -15.42 1.72
C SER A 180 2.86 -16.85 1.27
N THR A 181 1.76 -17.14 0.57
CA THR A 181 1.62 -18.37 -0.20
C THR A 181 2.13 -18.09 -1.62
N GLY A 182 3.34 -18.55 -1.92
CA GLY A 182 3.80 -18.65 -3.30
C GLY A 182 3.05 -19.78 -4.02
N TRP A 183 2.91 -19.65 -5.32
CA TRP A 183 2.24 -20.64 -6.15
C TRP A 183 2.93 -20.77 -7.51
N ALA A 184 2.73 -21.92 -8.15
CA ALA A 184 3.15 -22.14 -9.53
C ALA A 184 2.16 -23.07 -10.22
N ASP A 185 1.86 -22.75 -11.47
CA ASP A 185 1.15 -23.64 -12.37
C ASP A 185 2.18 -24.47 -13.14
N ILE A 186 1.98 -25.78 -13.18
CA ILE A 186 2.82 -26.73 -13.91
C ILE A 186 1.90 -27.42 -14.91
N ASP A 187 2.29 -27.43 -16.19
CA ASP A 187 1.45 -27.89 -17.31
C ASP A 187 0.62 -29.14 -16.96
N ASN A 188 -0.70 -29.00 -17.09
CA ASN A 188 -1.71 -30.03 -16.83
C ASN A 188 -1.74 -30.62 -15.41
N ASN A 189 -1.05 -30.02 -14.44
CA ASN A 189 -1.09 -30.41 -13.03
C ASN A 189 -1.87 -29.40 -12.19
N PRO A 190 -2.42 -29.83 -11.04
CA PRO A 190 -2.96 -28.89 -10.06
C PRO A 190 -1.89 -27.87 -9.63
N ARG A 191 -2.30 -26.61 -9.49
CA ARG A 191 -1.46 -25.55 -8.90
C ARG A 191 -0.79 -26.02 -7.61
N ILE A 192 0.52 -25.79 -7.53
CA ILE A 192 1.29 -26.05 -6.31
C ILE A 192 1.36 -24.78 -5.46
N TYR A 193 1.43 -24.96 -4.14
CA TYR A 193 1.52 -23.87 -3.17
C TYR A 193 2.70 -24.13 -2.25
N PHE A 194 3.44 -23.08 -1.92
CA PHE A 194 4.61 -23.16 -1.06
C PHE A 194 4.75 -21.89 -0.21
N PRO A 195 5.32 -21.98 1.00
CA PRO A 195 5.49 -20.81 1.85
C PRO A 195 6.63 -19.92 1.30
N VAL A 196 6.39 -18.62 1.31
CA VAL A 196 7.40 -17.58 1.06
C VAL A 196 7.42 -16.64 2.24
N ILE A 197 8.61 -16.43 2.80
CA ILE A 197 8.83 -15.52 3.94
C ILE A 197 9.84 -14.48 3.52
N VAL A 198 9.52 -13.21 3.74
CA VAL A 198 10.41 -12.06 3.51
C VAL A 198 10.59 -11.35 4.84
N GLU A 199 11.82 -11.18 5.29
CA GLU A 199 12.15 -10.59 6.60
C GLU A 199 13.15 -9.45 6.43
N LEU A 200 12.90 -8.34 7.13
CA LEU A 200 13.82 -7.21 7.14
C LEU A 200 15.15 -7.64 7.78
N LYS A 201 16.19 -7.64 6.96
CA LYS A 201 17.54 -8.05 7.35
C LYS A 201 18.35 -6.87 7.87
N SER A 202 18.26 -5.73 7.20
CA SER A 202 18.87 -4.47 7.62
C SER A 202 18.15 -3.29 6.99
N LYS A 203 18.37 -2.10 7.56
CA LYS A 203 17.84 -0.83 7.07
C LYS A 203 18.86 0.28 7.28
N ASN A 204 18.85 1.29 6.43
CA ASN A 204 19.66 2.50 6.57
C ASN A 204 18.75 3.72 6.45
N PHE A 205 18.57 4.46 7.55
CA PHE A 205 17.68 5.63 7.71
C PHE A 205 18.45 6.79 8.34
#